data_AF-A0A382Y531-F1
#
_entry.id   AF-A0A382Y531-F1
#
_cell.length_a   1.000
_cell.length_b   1.000
_cell.length_c   1.000
_cell.angle_alpha   90.00
_cell.angle_beta   90.00
_cell.angle_gamma   90.00
#
_symmetry.space_group_name_H-M   'P 1'
#
loop_
_entity.id
_entity.type
_entity.pdbx_description
1 polymer ?
#
loop_
_entity_poly.entity_id
_entity_poly.type
_entity_poly.pdbx_seq_one_letter_code
_entity_poly.pdbx_strand_id
1 'polypeptide(L)'
;VLALTVLFALPIVFMAPPGPASQDPGGPVFDLLETINQRFPPRIHVTTFIVEDPQGDILRQQPLWELYQNERKLRASDLGSLLYSGYDADRERQILGIYTIADAVQNLFLLDPSTATSLKTATDDQVKAAISRILDSPTGRPLRGSLSKDASFQTTIVDGQEIKFWSSAAFSTFVASDNEMLGGGPLTISLTGDDVTLGKEEFNRR
;
A
#
# COMPACT_ATOMS: atom_id res chain seq x y z
N VAL A 1 18.84 -21.21 56.21
CA VAL A 1 17.73 -20.43 55.60
C VAL A 1 18.26 -19.20 54.87
N LEU A 2 18.93 -18.25 55.56
CA LEU A 2 19.43 -17.01 54.95
C LEU A 2 20.38 -17.22 53.75
N ALA A 3 21.31 -18.18 53.86
CA ALA A 3 22.22 -18.51 52.76
C ALA A 3 21.49 -19.08 51.52
N LEU A 4 20.43 -19.88 51.73
CA LEU A 4 19.59 -20.39 50.64
C LEU A 4 18.77 -19.26 50.02
N THR A 5 18.24 -18.34 50.83
CA THR A 5 17.51 -17.17 50.34
C THR A 5 18.39 -16.28 49.47
N VAL A 6 19.64 -16.02 49.88
CA VAL A 6 20.61 -15.26 49.06
C VAL A 6 20.93 -16.01 47.77
N LEU A 7 21.14 -17.33 47.83
CA LEU A 7 21.40 -18.17 46.66
C LEU A 7 20.24 -18.12 45.64
N PHE A 8 18.99 -18.12 46.11
CA PHE A 8 17.81 -18.01 45.25
C PHE A 8 17.50 -16.60 44.75
N ALA A 9 18.09 -15.56 45.34
CA ALA A 9 17.96 -14.18 44.86
C ALA A 9 18.96 -13.85 43.74
N LEU A 10 20.07 -14.58 43.62
CA LEU A 10 21.08 -14.36 42.57
C LEU A 10 20.50 -14.38 41.14
N PRO A 11 19.64 -15.34 40.73
CA PRO A 11 19.06 -15.33 39.39
C PRO A 11 18.23 -14.09 39.11
N ILE A 12 17.54 -13.53 40.11
CA ILE A 12 16.68 -12.35 39.94
C ILE A 12 17.53 -11.09 39.66
N VAL A 13 18.73 -11.02 40.25
CA VAL A 13 19.63 -9.87 40.08
C VAL A 13 20.50 -9.99 38.82
N PHE A 14 20.83 -11.22 38.41
CA PHE A 14 21.78 -11.48 37.32
C PHE A 14 21.18 -12.03 36.03
N MET A 15 19.91 -12.48 36.01
CA MET A 15 19.24 -12.79 34.75
C MET A 15 18.86 -11.49 34.04
N ALA A 16 19.10 -11.46 32.73
CA ALA A 16 18.50 -10.45 31.87
C ALA A 16 16.96 -10.52 32.02
N PRO A 17 16.25 -9.37 31.95
CA PRO A 17 14.81 -9.37 31.87
C PRO A 17 14.38 -10.36 30.77
N PRO A 18 13.37 -11.21 31.01
CA PRO A 18 12.85 -12.04 29.94
C PRO A 18 12.43 -11.11 28.80
N GLY A 19 12.95 -11.37 27.60
CA GLY A 19 12.51 -10.69 26.40
C GLY A 19 11.00 -10.91 26.19
N PRO A 20 10.35 -10.12 25.33
CA PRO A 20 8.96 -10.35 24.98
C PRO A 20 8.77 -11.81 24.51
N ALA A 21 7.69 -12.44 24.98
CA ALA A 21 7.43 -13.84 24.67
C ALA A 21 7.31 -14.01 23.14
N SER A 22 8.10 -14.93 22.58
CA SER A 22 7.99 -15.27 21.16
C SER A 22 6.57 -15.74 20.86
N GLN A 23 5.96 -15.15 19.82
CA GLN A 23 4.70 -15.66 19.26
C GLN A 23 4.92 -16.87 18.36
N ASP A 24 6.18 -17.21 18.09
CA ASP A 24 6.61 -18.37 17.33
C ASP A 24 7.13 -19.43 18.34
N PRO A 25 6.28 -20.35 18.83
CA PRO A 25 6.67 -21.35 19.84
C PRO A 25 7.65 -22.42 19.33
N GLY A 26 8.20 -22.26 18.12
CA GLY A 26 9.09 -23.21 17.45
C GLY A 26 8.36 -24.40 16.82
N GLY A 27 9.11 -25.22 16.10
CA GLY A 27 8.61 -26.43 15.43
C GLY A 27 8.54 -26.28 13.91
N PRO A 28 8.22 -27.37 13.19
CA PRO A 28 8.51 -27.49 11.75
C PRO A 28 7.91 -26.37 10.87
N VAL A 29 6.78 -25.79 11.27
CA VAL A 29 6.13 -24.69 10.55
C VAL A 29 6.92 -23.39 10.68
N PHE A 30 7.38 -23.07 11.89
CA PHE A 30 8.16 -21.86 12.17
C PHE A 30 9.59 -21.99 11.64
N ASP A 31 10.19 -23.18 11.73
CA ASP A 31 11.51 -23.45 11.15
C ASP A 31 11.51 -23.27 9.62
N LEU A 32 10.42 -23.72 8.96
CA LEU A 32 10.21 -23.50 7.53
C LEU A 32 10.02 -22.02 7.21
N LEU A 33 9.20 -21.31 7.99
CA LEU A 33 8.98 -19.87 7.81
C LEU A 33 10.28 -19.08 7.97
N GLU A 34 11.09 -19.41 8.98
CA GLU A 34 12.42 -18.82 9.17
C GLU A 34 13.32 -19.07 7.96
N THR A 35 13.36 -20.31 7.46
CA THR A 35 14.13 -20.67 6.26
C THR A 35 13.66 -19.89 5.03
N ILE A 36 12.35 -19.73 4.85
CA ILE A 36 11.77 -18.95 3.76
C ILE A 36 12.21 -17.49 3.89
N ASN A 37 12.07 -16.89 5.07
CA ASN A 37 12.43 -15.50 5.31
C ASN A 37 13.93 -15.23 5.12
N GLN A 38 14.80 -16.18 5.50
CA GLN A 38 16.24 -16.07 5.27
C GLN A 38 16.62 -16.20 3.79
N ARG A 39 15.96 -17.09 3.03
CA ARG A 39 16.28 -17.32 1.62
C ARG A 39 15.60 -16.34 0.67
N PHE A 40 14.43 -15.84 1.06
CA PHE A 40 13.58 -14.96 0.28
C PHE A 40 13.14 -13.78 1.14
N PRO A 41 14.07 -12.91 1.58
CA PRO A 41 13.72 -11.75 2.37
C PRO A 41 12.77 -10.84 1.58
N PRO A 42 11.69 -10.33 2.20
CA PRO A 42 10.78 -9.44 1.53
C PRO A 42 11.51 -8.15 1.14
N ARG A 43 11.41 -7.77 -0.13
CA ARG A 43 12.03 -6.52 -0.63
C ARG A 43 11.23 -5.28 -0.29
N ILE A 44 9.94 -5.44 -0.05
CA ILE A 44 9.02 -4.33 0.20
C ILE A 44 8.35 -4.50 1.56
N HIS A 45 8.23 -3.39 2.27
CA HIS A 45 7.30 -3.23 3.39
C HIS A 45 6.04 -2.54 2.86
N VAL A 46 4.87 -3.05 3.22
CA VAL A 46 3.59 -2.61 2.64
C VAL A 46 2.71 -1.97 3.71
N THR A 47 2.32 -0.72 3.47
CA THR A 47 1.33 -0.01 4.29
C THR A 47 0.05 0.13 3.47
N THR A 48 -1.05 -0.47 3.95
CA THR A 48 -2.33 -0.51 3.23
C THR A 48 -3.26 0.62 3.69
N PHE A 49 -3.92 1.26 2.74
CA PHE A 49 -4.89 2.33 2.98
C PHE A 49 -6.23 2.01 2.31
N ILE A 50 -7.31 2.47 2.92
CA ILE A 50 -8.62 2.58 2.27
C ILE A 50 -8.83 4.07 1.99
N VAL A 51 -9.05 4.40 0.73
CA VAL A 51 -9.30 5.78 0.29
C VAL A 51 -10.80 5.92 0.04
N GLU A 52 -11.41 6.87 0.72
CA GLU A 52 -12.86 7.11 0.68
C GLU A 52 -13.15 8.55 0.27
N ASP A 53 -14.29 8.75 -0.39
CA ASP A 53 -14.86 10.08 -0.62
C ASP A 53 -16.11 10.24 0.26
N PRO A 54 -16.19 11.26 1.13
CA PRO A 54 -17.37 11.50 1.97
C PRO A 54 -18.67 11.68 1.18
N GLN A 55 -18.61 12.06 -0.11
CA GLN A 55 -19.78 12.18 -0.97
C GLN A 55 -20.19 10.86 -1.65
N GLY A 56 -19.43 9.78 -1.44
CA GLY A 56 -19.79 8.43 -1.86
C GLY A 56 -19.33 8.03 -3.26
N ASP A 57 -18.56 8.86 -3.96
CA ASP A 57 -17.95 8.48 -5.24
C ASP A 57 -16.53 9.05 -5.42
N ILE A 58 -15.55 8.22 -5.08
CA ILE A 58 -14.12 8.54 -5.22
C ILE A 58 -13.67 8.62 -6.68
N LEU A 59 -14.44 8.07 -7.63
CA LEU A 59 -14.08 7.98 -9.05
C LEU A 59 -14.48 9.24 -9.84
N ARG A 60 -14.47 10.40 -9.19
CA ARG A 60 -14.76 11.72 -9.79
C ARG A 60 -13.47 12.52 -9.95
N GLN A 61 -13.54 13.64 -10.66
CA GLN A 61 -12.37 14.45 -10.92
C GLN A 61 -11.76 15.01 -9.62
N GLN A 62 -12.57 15.67 -8.78
CA GLN A 62 -12.05 16.34 -7.59
C GLN A 62 -11.33 15.36 -6.63
N PRO A 63 -11.92 14.22 -6.21
CA PRO A 63 -11.27 13.34 -5.26
C PRO A 63 -10.02 12.66 -5.84
N LEU A 64 -10.06 12.24 -7.11
CA LEU A 64 -8.87 11.68 -7.76
C LEU A 64 -7.76 12.71 -7.94
N TRP A 65 -8.11 13.97 -8.24
CA TRP A 65 -7.12 15.04 -8.32
C TRP A 65 -6.44 15.28 -6.96
N GLU A 66 -7.20 15.33 -5.88
CA GLU A 66 -6.66 15.45 -4.53
C GLU A 66 -5.74 14.27 -4.19
N LEU A 67 -6.18 13.05 -4.47
CA LEU A 67 -5.37 11.86 -4.25
C LEU A 67 -4.06 11.91 -5.05
N TYR A 68 -4.11 12.26 -6.33
CA TYR A 68 -2.91 12.41 -7.16
C TYR A 68 -1.95 13.46 -6.59
N GLN A 69 -2.46 14.58 -6.07
CA GLN A 69 -1.63 15.57 -5.39
C GLN A 69 -0.98 15.00 -4.12
N ASN A 70 -1.70 14.18 -3.36
CA ASN A 70 -1.17 13.56 -2.13
C ASN A 70 -0.11 12.50 -2.44
N GLU A 71 -0.29 11.69 -3.48
CA GLU A 71 0.74 10.75 -3.96
C GLU A 71 2.02 11.49 -4.37
N ARG A 72 1.88 12.61 -5.07
CA ARG A 72 3.03 13.45 -5.44
C ARG A 72 3.71 14.08 -4.24
N LYS A 73 2.95 14.54 -3.24
CA LYS A 73 3.51 15.04 -1.97
C LYS A 73 4.27 13.96 -1.23
N LEU A 74 3.72 12.74 -1.15
CA LEU A 74 4.40 11.60 -0.52
C LEU A 74 5.73 11.32 -1.20
N ARG A 75 5.75 11.20 -2.54
CA ARG A 75 6.99 10.97 -3.30
C ARG A 75 8.02 12.11 -3.17
N ALA A 76 7.56 13.34 -2.93
CA ALA A 76 8.42 14.51 -2.75
C ALA A 76 8.78 14.81 -1.28
N SER A 77 8.20 14.07 -0.33
CA SER A 77 8.46 14.23 1.10
C SER A 77 9.80 13.62 1.50
N ASP A 78 10.16 13.78 2.77
CA ASP A 78 11.32 13.11 3.37
C ASP A 78 11.15 11.57 3.42
N LEU A 79 9.93 11.06 3.31
CA LEU A 79 9.66 9.63 3.14
C LEU A 79 9.94 9.13 1.72
N GLY A 80 10.05 10.04 0.73
CA GLY A 80 10.24 9.69 -0.67
C GLY A 80 11.46 8.80 -0.94
N SER A 81 12.54 9.00 -0.19
CA SER A 81 13.75 8.18 -0.27
C SER A 81 13.60 6.78 0.32
N LEU A 82 12.58 6.55 1.15
CA LEU A 82 12.26 5.25 1.75
C LEU A 82 11.25 4.47 0.91
N LEU A 83 10.70 5.07 -0.15
CA LEU A 83 9.77 4.40 -1.05
C LEU A 83 10.50 3.39 -1.94
N TYR A 84 9.88 2.24 -2.15
CA TYR A 84 10.41 1.25 -3.06
C TYR A 84 10.36 1.78 -4.51
N SER A 85 11.51 1.80 -5.18
CA SER A 85 11.63 2.13 -6.60
C SER A 85 11.94 0.86 -7.39
N GLY A 86 10.96 0.35 -8.11
CA GLY A 86 11.13 -0.88 -8.88
C GLY A 86 10.09 -1.09 -9.95
N TYR A 87 10.26 -2.17 -10.69
CA TYR A 87 9.29 -2.59 -11.71
C TYR A 87 8.27 -3.53 -11.10
N ASP A 88 7.00 -3.15 -11.18
CA ASP A 88 5.86 -4.01 -10.89
C ASP A 88 5.58 -4.86 -12.13
N ALA A 89 5.95 -6.14 -12.08
CA ALA A 89 5.79 -7.07 -13.19
C ALA A 89 4.32 -7.40 -13.46
N ASP A 90 3.48 -7.44 -12.41
CA ASP A 90 2.05 -7.75 -12.55
C ASP A 90 1.29 -6.59 -13.23
N ARG A 91 1.75 -5.35 -13.01
CA ARG A 91 1.17 -4.14 -13.58
C ARG A 91 1.94 -3.56 -14.76
N GLU A 92 3.02 -4.24 -15.17
CA GLU A 92 3.96 -3.88 -16.24
C GLU A 92 4.41 -2.42 -16.22
N ARG A 93 4.86 -1.92 -15.05
CA ARG A 93 5.29 -0.52 -14.93
C ARG A 93 6.32 -0.29 -13.84
N GLN A 94 7.12 0.76 -14.03
CA GLN A 94 7.93 1.32 -12.95
C GLN A 94 7.01 1.98 -11.92
N ILE A 95 7.21 1.68 -10.64
CA ILE A 95 6.54 2.32 -9.52
C ILE A 95 7.56 2.96 -8.58
N LEU A 96 7.19 4.11 -8.02
CA LEU A 96 7.85 4.71 -6.87
C LEU A 96 6.83 4.75 -5.72
N GLY A 97 6.90 3.71 -4.91
CA GLY A 97 6.10 3.46 -3.72
C GLY A 97 4.62 3.18 -3.95
N ILE A 98 3.89 4.13 -4.49
CA ILE A 98 2.43 4.05 -4.68
C ILE A 98 2.08 4.18 -6.16
N TYR A 99 1.00 3.52 -6.58
CA TYR A 99 0.37 3.75 -7.87
C TYR A 99 -1.13 3.47 -7.78
N THR A 100 -1.98 4.46 -8.08
CA THR A 100 -3.44 4.28 -7.99
C THR A 100 -4.17 4.56 -9.30
N ILE A 101 -5.51 4.49 -9.27
CA ILE A 101 -6.38 4.93 -10.36
C ILE A 101 -6.12 6.40 -10.71
N ALA A 102 -5.76 7.24 -9.74
CA ALA A 102 -5.48 8.65 -9.99
C ALA A 102 -4.24 8.84 -10.89
N ASP A 103 -3.13 8.15 -10.60
CA ASP A 103 -1.97 8.10 -11.49
C ASP A 103 -2.34 7.54 -12.87
N ALA A 104 -3.17 6.49 -12.94
CA ALA A 104 -3.60 5.91 -14.21
C ALA A 104 -4.39 6.87 -15.09
N VAL A 105 -5.35 7.60 -14.51
CA VAL A 105 -6.14 8.59 -15.23
C VAL A 105 -5.26 9.76 -15.67
N GLN A 106 -4.41 10.27 -14.79
CA GLN A 106 -3.49 11.35 -15.12
C GLN A 106 -2.53 10.95 -16.26
N ASN A 107 -1.95 9.75 -16.20
CA ASN A 107 -1.05 9.25 -17.24
C ASN A 107 -1.78 9.04 -18.57
N LEU A 108 -3.01 8.52 -18.55
CA LEU A 108 -3.82 8.37 -19.76
C LEU A 108 -4.06 9.71 -20.44
N PHE A 109 -4.44 10.76 -19.68
CA PHE A 109 -4.62 12.09 -20.24
C PHE A 109 -3.32 12.70 -20.79
N LEU A 110 -2.17 12.47 -20.15
CA LEU A 110 -0.89 12.98 -20.64
C LEU A 110 -0.42 12.27 -21.91
N LEU A 111 -0.79 11.00 -22.09
CA LEU A 111 -0.39 10.19 -23.24
C LEU A 111 -1.33 10.33 -24.44
N ASP A 112 -2.54 10.84 -24.24
CA ASP A 112 -3.50 11.05 -25.32
C ASP A 112 -3.43 12.51 -25.83
N PRO A 113 -2.69 12.79 -26.93
CA PRO A 113 -2.54 14.14 -27.45
C PRO A 113 -3.85 14.75 -27.97
N SER A 114 -4.92 13.96 -28.13
CA SER A 114 -6.24 14.45 -28.55
C SER A 114 -7.04 15.06 -27.39
N THR A 115 -6.76 14.64 -26.15
CA THR A 115 -7.32 15.22 -24.95
C THR A 115 -6.29 16.18 -24.36
N ALA A 116 -6.31 17.45 -24.77
CA ALA A 116 -5.48 18.50 -24.19
C ALA A 116 -5.94 18.84 -22.74
N THR A 117 -5.94 17.84 -21.86
CA THR A 117 -6.45 17.89 -20.50
C THR A 117 -5.52 17.18 -19.52
N SER A 118 -5.85 17.26 -18.26
CA SER A 118 -5.18 16.60 -17.14
C SER A 118 -6.21 16.29 -16.09
N LEU A 119 -5.87 15.48 -15.09
CA LEU A 119 -6.78 15.21 -13.99
C LEU A 119 -7.18 16.50 -13.27
N LYS A 120 -6.34 17.54 -13.27
CA LYS A 120 -6.64 18.86 -12.71
C LYS A 120 -7.76 19.62 -13.44
N THR A 121 -7.85 19.46 -14.75
CA THR A 121 -8.69 20.30 -15.64
C THR A 121 -9.82 19.51 -16.31
N ALA A 122 -9.81 18.19 -16.19
CA ALA A 122 -10.84 17.34 -16.76
C ALA A 122 -12.20 17.59 -16.12
N THR A 123 -13.26 17.28 -16.86
CA THR A 123 -14.61 17.15 -16.30
C THR A 123 -14.79 15.76 -15.68
N ASP A 124 -15.80 15.60 -14.83
CA ASP A 124 -16.16 14.30 -14.29
C ASP A 124 -16.44 13.27 -15.41
N ASP A 125 -17.15 13.66 -16.46
CA ASP A 125 -17.44 12.77 -17.60
C ASP A 125 -16.17 12.29 -18.31
N GLN A 126 -15.19 13.19 -18.52
CA GLN A 126 -13.89 12.82 -19.08
C GLN A 126 -13.14 11.84 -18.17
N VAL A 127 -13.20 12.05 -16.85
CA VAL A 127 -12.61 11.14 -15.87
C VAL A 127 -13.31 9.78 -15.89
N LYS A 128 -14.64 9.73 -15.91
CA LYS A 128 -15.42 8.49 -16.01
C LYS A 128 -15.09 7.73 -17.30
N ALA A 129 -14.98 8.43 -18.43
CA ALA A 129 -14.57 7.83 -19.70
C ALA A 129 -13.16 7.24 -19.65
N ALA A 130 -12.19 7.96 -19.08
CA ALA A 130 -10.84 7.47 -18.87
C ALA A 130 -10.81 6.23 -17.97
N ILE A 131 -11.55 6.26 -16.85
CA ILE A 131 -11.65 5.13 -15.92
C ILE A 131 -12.25 3.90 -16.61
N SER A 132 -13.32 4.05 -17.41
CA SER A 132 -13.88 2.93 -18.16
C SER A 132 -12.82 2.27 -19.05
N ARG A 133 -12.06 3.07 -19.82
CA ARG A 133 -10.97 2.56 -20.68
C ARG A 133 -9.91 1.83 -19.87
N ILE A 134 -9.51 2.40 -18.73
CA ILE A 134 -8.51 1.79 -17.83
C ILE A 134 -9.03 0.46 -17.30
N LEU A 135 -10.22 0.43 -16.69
CA LEU A 135 -10.75 -0.75 -16.00
C LEU A 135 -11.19 -1.88 -16.95
N ASP A 136 -11.54 -1.55 -18.20
CA ASP A 136 -11.83 -2.55 -19.23
C ASP A 136 -10.55 -3.11 -19.89
N SER A 137 -9.38 -2.47 -19.69
CA SER A 137 -8.11 -2.97 -20.23
C SER A 137 -7.55 -4.16 -19.43
N PRO A 138 -6.74 -5.06 -20.05
CA PRO A 138 -6.10 -6.16 -19.34
C PRO A 138 -5.24 -5.71 -18.16
N THR A 139 -4.50 -4.61 -18.30
CA THR A 139 -3.62 -4.04 -17.27
C THR A 139 -4.37 -3.30 -16.16
N GLY A 140 -5.66 -2.98 -16.37
CA GLY A 140 -6.51 -2.34 -15.36
C GLY A 140 -7.24 -3.31 -14.42
N ARG A 141 -7.16 -4.63 -14.66
CA ARG A 141 -7.82 -5.64 -13.79
C ARG A 141 -7.42 -5.52 -12.32
N PRO A 142 -6.13 -5.32 -11.95
CA PRO A 142 -5.74 -5.13 -10.55
C PRO A 142 -6.37 -3.88 -9.94
N LEU A 143 -6.50 -2.80 -10.69
CA LEU A 143 -7.16 -1.56 -10.23
C LEU A 143 -8.65 -1.79 -10.01
N ARG A 144 -9.32 -2.55 -10.89
CA ARG A 144 -10.73 -2.92 -10.70
C ARG A 144 -10.94 -3.76 -9.44
N GLY A 145 -10.02 -4.69 -9.16
CA GLY A 145 -10.06 -5.52 -7.95
C GLY A 145 -9.83 -4.74 -6.65
N SER A 146 -9.33 -3.50 -6.74
CA SER A 146 -9.10 -2.65 -5.57
C SER A 146 -10.34 -1.87 -5.12
N LEU A 147 -11.33 -1.71 -6.01
CA LEU A 147 -12.56 -0.97 -5.74
C LEU A 147 -13.38 -1.66 -4.63
N SER A 148 -14.21 -0.86 -3.94
CA SER A 148 -15.16 -1.39 -2.96
C SER A 148 -16.01 -2.52 -3.55
N LYS A 149 -16.39 -3.49 -2.72
CA LYS A 149 -17.33 -4.57 -3.09
C LYS A 149 -18.67 -4.05 -3.62
N ASP A 150 -19.04 -2.83 -3.22
CA ASP A 150 -20.29 -2.17 -3.61
C ASP A 150 -20.09 -1.22 -4.83
N ALA A 151 -18.90 -1.25 -5.45
CA ALA A 151 -18.66 -0.53 -6.70
C ALA A 151 -19.62 -1.01 -7.78
N SER A 152 -20.15 -0.06 -8.55
CA SER A 152 -21.11 -0.34 -9.62
C SER A 152 -20.80 0.52 -10.82
N PHE A 153 -21.47 0.26 -11.94
CA PHE A 153 -21.40 1.14 -13.09
C PHE A 153 -22.78 1.29 -13.74
N GLN A 154 -22.97 2.42 -14.41
CA GLN A 154 -24.08 2.65 -15.32
C GLN A 154 -23.54 2.77 -16.74
N THR A 155 -24.22 2.14 -17.69
CA THR A 155 -23.88 2.30 -19.10
C THR A 155 -24.40 3.64 -19.60
N THR A 156 -23.55 4.43 -20.26
CA THR A 156 -23.89 5.73 -20.84
C THR A 156 -23.24 5.87 -22.22
N ILE A 157 -23.88 6.62 -23.12
CA ILE A 157 -23.32 6.94 -24.44
C ILE A 157 -22.64 8.31 -24.35
N VAL A 158 -21.34 8.36 -24.65
CA VAL A 158 -20.56 9.60 -24.78
C VAL A 158 -19.90 9.58 -26.14
N ASP A 159 -20.10 10.64 -26.94
CA ASP A 159 -19.58 10.75 -28.32
C ASP A 159 -19.89 9.53 -29.21
N GLY A 160 -21.06 8.92 -29.03
CA GLY A 160 -21.51 7.75 -29.78
C GLY A 160 -20.87 6.42 -29.35
N GLN A 161 -20.04 6.41 -28.32
CA GLN A 161 -19.44 5.21 -27.74
C GLN A 161 -20.15 4.83 -26.43
N GLU A 162 -20.41 3.53 -26.25
CA GLU A 162 -20.87 2.99 -24.98
C GLU A 162 -19.74 2.98 -23.95
N ILE A 163 -19.96 3.60 -22.80
CA ILE A 163 -18.99 3.75 -21.71
C ILE A 163 -19.63 3.32 -20.39
N LYS A 164 -18.87 2.62 -19.55
CA LYS A 164 -19.28 2.27 -18.20
C LYS A 164 -18.87 3.38 -17.23
N PHE A 165 -19.84 4.15 -16.76
CA PHE A 165 -19.64 5.15 -15.73
C PHE A 165 -19.56 4.45 -14.37
N TRP A 166 -18.34 4.08 -14.00
CA TRP A 166 -18.05 3.43 -12.72
C TRP A 166 -18.21 4.41 -11.55
N SER A 167 -18.78 3.94 -10.45
CA SER A 167 -18.90 4.65 -9.18
C SER A 167 -18.44 3.74 -8.05
N SER A 168 -17.73 4.31 -7.09
CA SER A 168 -17.26 3.56 -5.92
C SER A 168 -17.10 4.49 -4.73
N ALA A 169 -17.63 4.10 -3.57
CA ALA A 169 -17.45 4.88 -2.34
C ALA A 169 -16.00 4.90 -1.85
N ALA A 170 -15.26 3.83 -2.14
CA ALA A 170 -13.91 3.63 -1.64
C ALA A 170 -13.10 2.68 -2.53
N PHE A 171 -11.79 2.70 -2.40
CA PHE A 171 -10.93 1.63 -2.88
C PHE A 171 -9.74 1.41 -1.96
N SER A 172 -9.16 0.21 -2.03
CA SER A 172 -7.95 -0.15 -1.30
C SER A 172 -6.70 0.17 -2.11
N THR A 173 -5.68 0.70 -1.45
CA THR A 173 -4.36 0.89 -2.06
C THR A 173 -3.27 0.58 -1.06
N PHE A 174 -2.03 0.60 -1.51
CA PHE A 174 -0.89 0.41 -0.64
C PHE A 174 0.28 1.29 -1.07
N VAL A 175 1.12 1.60 -0.10
CA VAL A 175 2.43 2.22 -0.29
C VAL A 175 3.47 1.12 -0.08
N ALA A 176 4.29 0.87 -1.10
CA ALA A 176 5.45 0.00 -1.02
C ALA A 176 6.68 0.81 -0.60
N SER A 177 7.30 0.42 0.50
CA SER A 177 8.53 1.02 1.01
C SER A 177 9.69 0.05 0.89
N ASP A 178 10.91 0.54 0.73
CA ASP A 178 12.10 -0.30 0.68
C ASP A 178 12.33 -0.94 2.04
N ASN A 179 12.21 -2.27 2.11
CA ASN A 179 12.25 -2.96 3.39
C ASN A 179 13.64 -2.89 4.05
N GLU A 180 14.72 -2.93 3.25
CA GLU A 180 16.09 -2.88 3.77
C GLU A 180 16.39 -1.50 4.37
N MET A 181 15.90 -0.42 3.76
CA MET A 181 16.03 0.93 4.32
C MET A 181 15.25 1.11 5.62
N LEU A 182 14.26 0.26 5.88
CA LEU A 182 13.48 0.23 7.13
C LEU A 182 14.01 -0.78 8.15
N GLY A 183 15.25 -1.25 7.99
CA GLY A 183 15.89 -2.20 8.91
C GLY A 183 15.77 -3.67 8.49
N GLY A 184 15.15 -3.95 7.35
CA GLY A 184 15.07 -5.28 6.74
C GLY A 184 14.20 -6.25 7.53
N GLY A 185 14.48 -7.54 7.38
CA GLY A 185 13.81 -8.60 8.13
C GLY A 185 12.46 -9.04 7.55
N PRO A 186 11.87 -10.09 8.14
CA PRO A 186 10.65 -10.71 7.65
C PRO A 186 9.43 -9.80 7.75
N LEU A 187 8.38 -10.14 6.98
CA LEU A 187 7.06 -9.56 7.19
C LEU A 187 6.46 -10.22 8.43
N THR A 188 6.61 -9.57 9.58
CA THR A 188 6.07 -10.02 10.86
C THR A 188 4.95 -9.09 11.30
N ILE A 189 3.80 -9.68 11.62
CA ILE A 189 2.74 -9.01 12.38
C ILE A 189 2.86 -9.60 13.78
N SER A 190 3.87 -9.16 14.53
CA SER A 190 4.10 -9.62 15.89
C SER A 190 3.82 -8.50 16.88
N LEU A 191 3.23 -8.83 18.02
CA LEU A 191 3.10 -7.90 19.16
C LEU A 191 4.44 -7.71 19.90
N THR A 192 5.50 -8.39 19.47
CA THR A 192 6.84 -8.29 20.07
C THR A 192 7.64 -7.21 19.35
N GLY A 193 7.82 -6.06 20.02
CA GLY A 193 8.52 -4.89 19.50
C GLY A 193 10.03 -5.02 19.60
N ASP A 194 10.65 -5.76 18.67
CA ASP A 194 12.03 -5.42 18.32
C ASP A 194 12.08 -4.02 17.70
N ASP A 195 13.24 -3.37 17.75
CA ASP A 195 13.38 -1.97 17.33
C ASP A 195 13.00 -1.77 15.85
N VAL A 196 13.18 -2.80 15.02
CA VAL A 196 12.83 -2.77 13.59
C VAL A 196 11.31 -2.77 13.41
N THR A 197 10.59 -3.63 14.12
CA THR A 197 9.12 -3.70 14.07
C THR A 197 8.52 -2.41 14.59
N LEU A 198 9.02 -1.89 15.72
CA LEU A 198 8.56 -0.61 16.27
C LEU A 198 8.82 0.55 15.28
N GLY A 199 10.01 0.60 14.69
CA GLY A 199 10.36 1.60 13.68
C GLY A 199 9.43 1.56 12.46
N LYS A 200 9.05 0.36 12.00
CA LYS A 200 8.07 0.19 10.91
C LYS A 200 6.66 0.61 11.31
N GLU A 201 6.25 0.38 12.55
CA GLU A 201 4.96 0.86 13.07
C GLU A 201 4.91 2.39 13.16
N GLU A 202 6.00 3.02 13.62
CA GLU A 202 6.12 4.48 13.66
C GLU A 202 6.14 5.07 12.25
N PHE A 203 6.89 4.45 11.32
CA PHE A 203 6.90 4.80 9.90
C PHE A 203 5.50 4.75 9.30
N ASN A 204 4.71 3.70 9.56
CA ASN A 204 3.35 3.55 9.04
C ASN A 204 2.37 4.65 9.48
N ARG A 205 2.69 5.42 10.54
CA ARG A 205 1.85 6.49 11.07
C ARG A 205 2.19 7.87 10.48
N ARG A 206 3.24 7.96 9.65
CA ARG A 206 3.70 9.20 9.02
C ARG A 206 3.16 9.34 7.61
#